data_AF-G9KWU8-F1
#
_entry.id   AF-G9KWU8-F1
#
_cell.length_a   1.000
_cell.length_b   1.000
_cell.length_c   1.000
_cell.angle_alpha   90.00
_cell.angle_beta   90.00
_cell.angle_gamma   90.00
#
_symmetry.space_group_name_H-M   'P 1'
#
loop_
_entity.id
_entity.type
_entity.pdbx_description
1 polymer ?
#
loop_
_entity_poly.entity_id
_entity_poly.type
_entity_poly.pdbx_seq_one_letter_code
_entity_poly.pdbx_strand_id
1 'polypeptide(L)'
;RSSLTCPHCQKQSNTFDPFLCISLPIPLPHTRPLYVTVVYQGKCSHCMRIGVAVPLSGTVARLREAVSMETKIPTDQIVLTEMYYDGFHRSFCDTDDLETVHESDCIFAFETPEIFRPEGILSQRGIHLNNNLNHLKFGLDHRLSSPTQAAAKQGKTDLPPTRAGNDKIVLLVCNRACTGQQGKRFGLPFVLHLEKTIAWDLLQKEILEKM
;
A
#
# COMPACT_ATOMS: atom_id res chain seq x y z
N ARG A 1 -48.28 30.49 4.51
CA ARG A 1 -49.76 30.34 4.48
C ARG A 1 -50.16 30.37 3.02
N SER A 2 -50.47 29.21 2.45
CA SER A 2 -50.86 29.09 1.04
C SER A 2 -52.38 29.13 0.96
N SER A 3 -52.91 30.12 0.24
CA SER A 3 -54.36 30.23 -0.01
C SER A 3 -54.60 30.00 -1.49
N LEU A 4 -55.51 29.09 -1.81
CA LEU A 4 -55.98 28.86 -3.17
C LEU A 4 -57.49 29.11 -3.24
N THR A 5 -57.93 29.89 -4.21
CA THR A 5 -59.35 30.17 -4.45
C THR A 5 -59.78 29.45 -5.72
N CYS A 6 -60.81 28.61 -5.63
CA CYS A 6 -61.33 27.92 -6.81
C CYS A 6 -62.06 28.92 -7.73
N PRO A 7 -61.68 29.07 -9.01
CA PRO A 7 -62.27 30.06 -9.90
C PRO A 7 -63.72 29.75 -10.30
N HIS A 8 -64.20 28.52 -10.11
CA HIS A 8 -65.55 28.10 -10.50
C HIS A 8 -66.61 28.29 -9.42
N CYS A 9 -66.27 28.09 -8.15
CA CYS A 9 -67.21 28.22 -7.03
C CYS A 9 -66.80 29.28 -6.01
N GLN A 10 -65.70 29.99 -6.26
CA GLN A 10 -65.12 31.03 -5.39
C GLN A 10 -64.81 30.58 -3.96
N LYS A 11 -64.83 29.26 -3.70
CA LYS A 11 -64.52 28.70 -2.39
C LYS A 11 -63.02 28.81 -2.15
N GLN A 12 -62.67 29.54 -1.10
CA GLN A 12 -61.29 29.75 -0.69
C GLN A 12 -60.85 28.61 0.23
N SER A 13 -59.82 27.87 -0.18
CA SER A 13 -59.17 26.88 0.66
C SER A 13 -57.88 27.47 1.22
N ASN A 14 -57.78 27.48 2.55
CA ASN A 14 -56.55 27.78 3.25
C ASN A 14 -56.03 26.46 3.83
N THR A 15 -55.09 25.81 3.15
CA THR A 15 -54.39 24.66 3.72
C THR A 15 -53.21 25.17 4.51
N PHE A 16 -53.26 25.04 5.83
CA PHE A 16 -52.07 25.08 6.64
C PHE A 16 -51.43 23.71 6.49
N ASP A 17 -50.30 23.63 5.80
CA ASP A 17 -49.46 22.44 5.74
C ASP A 17 -48.39 22.63 6.83
N PRO A 18 -48.65 22.24 8.10
CA PRO A 18 -47.60 22.25 9.10
C PRO A 18 -46.54 21.29 8.58
N PHE A 19 -45.35 21.82 8.30
CA PHE A 19 -44.21 21.08 7.75
C PHE A 19 -44.29 19.58 8.07
N LEU A 20 -44.50 18.76 7.04
CA LEU A 20 -44.47 17.31 7.18
C LEU A 20 -43.02 16.88 7.47
N CYS A 21 -42.63 16.91 8.74
CA CYS A 21 -41.32 16.45 9.19
C CYS A 21 -41.32 14.93 9.24
N ILE A 22 -40.83 14.30 8.18
CA ILE A 22 -40.55 12.87 8.16
C ILE A 22 -39.13 12.66 8.72
N SER A 23 -39.02 12.03 9.89
CA SER A 23 -37.73 11.59 10.43
C SER A 23 -37.28 10.34 9.67
N LEU A 24 -36.41 10.50 8.68
CA LEU A 24 -35.70 9.36 8.09
C LEU A 24 -34.55 8.95 9.03
N PRO A 25 -34.34 7.65 9.29
CA PRO A 25 -33.20 7.22 10.08
C PRO A 25 -31.90 7.65 9.38
N ILE A 26 -30.97 8.24 10.15
CA ILE A 26 -29.64 8.61 9.64
C ILE A 26 -28.94 7.30 9.23
N PRO A 27 -28.48 7.16 7.96
CA PRO A 27 -27.75 6.00 7.53
C PRO A 27 -26.54 5.77 8.42
N LEU A 28 -26.39 4.55 8.94
CA LEU A 28 -25.20 4.18 9.70
C LEU A 28 -23.97 4.24 8.78
N PRO A 29 -22.83 4.80 9.22
CA PRO A 29 -21.60 4.76 8.44
C PRO A 29 -21.20 3.32 8.17
N HIS A 30 -21.02 2.98 6.89
CA HIS A 30 -20.53 1.67 6.46
C HIS A 30 -19.07 1.72 5.99
N THR A 31 -18.45 2.91 6.06
CA THR A 31 -17.04 3.14 5.77
C THR A 31 -16.38 3.96 6.88
N ARG A 32 -15.06 3.87 6.94
CA ARG A 32 -14.19 4.74 7.74
C ARG A 32 -13.10 5.38 6.87
N PRO A 33 -12.60 6.56 7.25
CA PRO A 33 -11.49 7.19 6.54
C PRO A 33 -10.16 6.52 6.92
N LEU A 34 -9.32 6.24 5.92
CA LEU A 34 -7.90 5.92 6.12
C LEU A 34 -7.05 6.93 5.36
N TYR A 35 -5.92 7.33 5.95
CA TYR A 35 -4.98 8.24 5.32
C TYR A 35 -3.75 7.48 4.84
N VAL A 36 -3.45 7.60 3.56
CA VAL A 36 -2.34 6.88 2.91
C VAL A 36 -1.38 7.87 2.30
N THR A 37 -0.09 7.70 2.54
CA THR A 37 0.96 8.47 1.88
C THR A 37 1.42 7.73 0.63
N VAL A 38 1.08 8.26 -0.54
CA VAL A 38 1.46 7.71 -1.84
C VAL A 38 2.85 8.20 -2.20
N VAL A 39 3.73 7.28 -2.56
CA VAL A 39 5.11 7.54 -3.00
C VAL A 39 5.17 7.22 -4.49
N TYR A 40 5.20 8.26 -5.31
CA TYR A 40 5.19 8.14 -6.77
C TYR A 40 6.56 7.75 -7.32
N GLN A 41 6.55 7.09 -8.47
CA GLN A 41 7.75 6.92 -9.27
C GLN A 41 8.20 8.26 -9.85
N GLY A 42 9.51 8.44 -10.00
CA GLY A 42 10.08 9.62 -10.62
C GLY A 42 11.49 9.93 -10.14
N LYS A 43 12.15 10.88 -10.81
CA LYS A 43 13.49 11.36 -10.42
C LYS A 43 13.47 12.10 -9.09
N CYS A 44 12.40 12.84 -8.82
CA CYS A 44 12.15 13.46 -7.53
C CYS A 44 11.10 12.63 -6.80
N SER A 45 11.44 12.15 -5.60
CA SER A 45 10.54 11.39 -4.72
C SER A 45 9.37 12.28 -4.31
N HIS A 46 8.27 12.24 -5.06
CA HIS A 46 7.06 13.00 -4.79
C HIS A 46 6.13 12.16 -3.91
N CYS A 47 5.78 12.70 -2.75
CA CYS A 47 4.85 12.07 -1.82
C CYS A 47 3.56 12.89 -1.70
N MET A 48 2.42 12.25 -1.76
CA MET A 48 1.12 12.88 -1.54
C MET A 48 0.32 12.09 -0.52
N ARG A 49 -0.22 12.77 0.49
CA ARG A 49 -1.12 12.14 1.47
C ARG A 49 -2.55 12.28 1.00
N ILE A 50 -3.24 11.16 0.85
CA ILE A 50 -4.65 11.09 0.43
C ILE A 50 -5.50 10.49 1.56
N GLY A 51 -6.78 10.85 1.57
CA GLY A 51 -7.79 10.19 2.41
C GLY A 51 -8.69 9.32 1.55
N VAL A 52 -8.87 8.06 1.92
CA VAL A 52 -9.73 7.10 1.22
C VAL A 52 -10.80 6.57 2.18
N ALA A 53 -12.03 6.43 1.68
CA ALA A 53 -13.10 5.77 2.44
C ALA A 53 -13.07 4.27 2.18
N VAL A 54 -12.84 3.48 3.22
CA VAL A 54 -12.80 2.00 3.12
C VAL A 54 -13.93 1.38 3.93
N PRO A 55 -14.44 0.19 3.55
CA PRO A 55 -15.41 -0.53 4.36
C PRO A 55 -14.95 -0.74 5.81
N LEU A 56 -15.89 -0.82 6.75
CA LEU A 56 -15.56 -1.11 8.16
C LEU A 56 -14.95 -2.51 8.35
N SER A 57 -15.32 -3.47 7.48
CA SER A 57 -14.87 -4.85 7.49
C SER A 57 -14.48 -5.31 6.08
N GLY A 58 -13.53 -6.24 5.97
CA GLY A 58 -13.10 -6.79 4.67
C GLY A 58 -11.61 -7.06 4.66
N THR A 59 -10.99 -7.00 3.49
CA THR A 59 -9.55 -7.22 3.36
C THR A 59 -8.82 -5.97 2.87
N VAL A 60 -7.51 -5.95 3.04
CA VAL A 60 -6.64 -4.88 2.55
C VAL A 60 -6.70 -4.72 1.02
N ALA A 61 -7.17 -5.73 0.27
CA ALA A 61 -7.50 -5.57 -1.15
C ALA A 61 -8.42 -4.36 -1.41
N ARG A 62 -9.42 -4.13 -0.54
CA ARG A 62 -10.34 -2.99 -0.66
C ARG A 62 -9.65 -1.65 -0.42
N LEU A 63 -8.66 -1.61 0.48
CA LEU A 63 -7.82 -0.43 0.66
C LEU A 63 -6.98 -0.17 -0.60
N ARG A 64 -6.37 -1.21 -1.18
CA ARG A 64 -5.58 -1.08 -2.41
C ARG A 64 -6.43 -0.58 -3.59
N GLU A 65 -7.63 -1.13 -3.75
CA GLU A 65 -8.61 -0.68 -4.75
C GLU A 65 -8.99 0.80 -4.55
N ALA A 66 -9.26 1.22 -3.31
CA ALA A 66 -9.59 2.61 -3.01
C ALA A 66 -8.43 3.57 -3.32
N VAL A 67 -7.19 3.20 -2.98
CA VAL A 67 -5.98 3.96 -3.34
C VAL A 67 -5.80 4.01 -4.86
N SER A 68 -6.01 2.89 -5.55
CA SER A 68 -5.92 2.81 -7.01
C SER A 68 -6.93 3.74 -7.70
N MET A 69 -8.17 3.75 -7.21
CA MET A 69 -9.23 4.61 -7.74
C MET A 69 -8.91 6.10 -7.58
N GLU A 70 -8.36 6.50 -6.43
CA GLU A 70 -8.00 7.88 -6.14
C GLU A 70 -6.75 8.34 -6.91
N THR A 71 -5.73 7.48 -7.01
CA THR A 71 -4.42 7.82 -7.59
C THR A 71 -4.29 7.53 -9.08
N LYS A 72 -5.17 6.70 -9.64
CA LYS A 72 -5.10 6.12 -11.00
C LYS A 72 -3.91 5.18 -11.22
N ILE A 73 -3.19 4.80 -10.17
CA ILE A 73 -2.16 3.75 -10.23
C ILE A 73 -2.86 2.38 -10.26
N PRO A 74 -2.52 1.47 -11.18
CA PRO A 74 -3.05 0.11 -11.19
C PRO A 74 -2.80 -0.63 -9.86
N THR A 75 -3.75 -1.47 -9.43
CA THR A 75 -3.64 -2.18 -8.14
C THR A 75 -2.41 -3.09 -8.06
N ASP A 76 -2.01 -3.70 -9.16
CA ASP A 76 -0.81 -4.54 -9.27
C ASP A 76 0.51 -3.73 -9.19
N GLN A 77 0.43 -2.40 -9.31
CA GLN A 77 1.55 -1.48 -9.21
C GLN A 77 1.61 -0.73 -7.88
N ILE A 78 0.81 -1.14 -6.90
CA ILE A 78 0.81 -0.54 -5.55
C ILE A 78 1.42 -1.54 -4.59
N VAL A 79 2.35 -1.11 -3.74
CA VAL A 79 2.81 -1.86 -2.57
C VAL A 79 2.45 -1.09 -1.30
N LEU A 80 1.62 -1.69 -0.46
CA LEU A 80 1.18 -1.12 0.80
C LEU A 80 2.12 -1.55 1.94
N THR A 81 2.56 -0.59 2.73
CA THR A 81 3.41 -0.82 3.91
C THR A 81 3.02 0.09 5.07
N GLU A 82 3.36 -0.32 6.27
CA GLU A 82 3.31 0.49 7.47
C GLU A 82 4.72 0.93 7.84
N MET A 83 4.93 2.23 8.02
CA MET A 83 6.24 2.82 8.28
C MET A 83 6.13 4.03 9.20
N TYR A 84 6.95 4.06 10.25
CA TYR A 84 6.94 5.12 11.26
C TYR A 84 8.25 5.93 11.26
N TYR A 85 8.56 6.51 12.42
CA TYR A 85 9.76 7.32 12.65
C TYR A 85 11.05 6.48 12.72
N ASP A 86 10.97 5.17 12.90
CA ASP A 86 12.11 4.25 13.04
C ASP A 86 12.31 3.35 11.81
N GLY A 87 11.38 3.39 10.84
CA GLY A 87 11.48 2.70 9.54
C GLY A 87 10.27 1.84 9.23
N PHE A 88 10.46 0.85 8.35
CA PHE A 88 9.42 -0.10 7.94
C PHE A 88 9.06 -1.06 9.09
N HIS A 89 7.77 -1.27 9.30
CA HIS A 89 7.23 -2.18 10.31
C HIS A 89 6.66 -3.46 9.69
N ARG A 90 5.79 -3.32 8.70
CA ARG A 90 5.22 -4.45 7.96
C ARG A 90 4.77 -4.07 6.55
N SER A 91 4.62 -5.06 5.69
CA SER A 91 3.97 -4.96 4.38
C SER A 91 2.59 -5.61 4.43
N PHE A 92 1.64 -5.10 3.65
CA PHE A 92 0.29 -5.67 3.60
C PHE A 92 0.03 -6.50 2.34
N CYS A 93 -0.58 -7.66 2.56
CA CYS A 93 -1.11 -8.57 1.55
C CYS A 93 -2.60 -8.31 1.31
N ASP A 94 -3.11 -8.67 0.14
CA ASP A 94 -4.54 -8.47 -0.19
C ASP A 94 -5.49 -9.33 0.63
N THR A 95 -4.97 -10.39 1.23
CA THR A 95 -5.70 -11.31 2.12
C THR A 95 -5.67 -10.88 3.58
N ASP A 96 -4.91 -9.84 3.94
CA ASP A 96 -4.88 -9.32 5.30
C ASP A 96 -6.21 -8.68 5.66
N ASP A 97 -6.59 -8.80 6.92
CA ASP A 97 -7.82 -8.22 7.44
C ASP A 97 -7.66 -6.70 7.57
N LEU A 98 -8.63 -5.96 7.00
CA LEU A 98 -8.65 -4.51 7.04
C LEU A 98 -8.80 -3.98 8.47
N GLU A 99 -9.39 -4.74 9.39
CA GLU A 99 -9.51 -4.38 10.81
C GLU A 99 -8.15 -4.21 11.49
N THR A 100 -7.09 -4.83 10.97
CA THR A 100 -5.72 -4.71 11.51
C THR A 100 -5.04 -3.40 11.16
N VAL A 101 -5.63 -2.61 10.27
CA VAL A 101 -5.18 -1.27 9.87
C VAL A 101 -5.98 -0.24 10.65
N HIS A 102 -5.33 0.58 11.47
CA HIS A 102 -5.98 1.62 12.26
C HIS A 102 -5.83 2.99 11.61
N GLU A 103 -6.71 3.92 11.97
CA GLU A 103 -6.69 5.30 11.45
C GLU A 103 -5.43 6.07 11.87
N SER A 104 -4.79 5.65 12.97
CA SER A 104 -3.52 6.18 13.46
C SER A 104 -2.30 5.64 12.74
N ASP A 105 -2.45 4.58 11.95
CA ASP A 105 -1.31 3.89 11.35
C ASP A 105 -0.71 4.74 10.23
N CYS A 106 0.62 4.72 10.13
CA CYS A 106 1.34 5.43 9.08
C CYS A 106 1.46 4.55 7.83
N ILE A 107 0.40 4.54 7.02
CA ILE A 107 0.30 3.72 5.81
C ILE A 107 0.93 4.42 4.60
N PHE A 108 1.77 3.70 3.88
CA PHE A 108 2.43 4.14 2.65
C PHE A 108 2.05 3.25 1.48
N ALA A 109 1.72 3.85 0.35
CA ALA A 109 1.49 3.20 -0.93
C ALA A 109 2.62 3.55 -1.89
N PHE A 110 3.49 2.59 -2.20
CA PHE A 110 4.58 2.78 -3.14
C PHE A 110 4.14 2.36 -4.54
N GLU A 111 4.33 3.25 -5.51
CA GLU A 111 4.11 2.96 -6.92
C GLU A 111 5.28 2.15 -7.48
N THR A 112 5.00 1.02 -8.14
CA THR A 112 6.00 0.11 -8.73
C THR A 112 5.80 -0.03 -10.24
N PRO A 113 6.88 -0.10 -11.06
CA PRO A 113 6.74 -0.16 -12.52
C PRO A 113 5.95 -1.37 -13.01
N GLU A 114 5.27 -1.24 -14.16
CA GLU A 114 4.36 -2.26 -14.72
C GLU A 114 4.99 -3.66 -14.92
N ILE A 115 6.31 -3.70 -15.12
CA ILE A 115 7.07 -4.94 -15.34
C ILE A 115 7.22 -5.75 -14.03
N PHE A 116 7.02 -5.10 -12.89
CA PHE A 116 7.02 -5.73 -11.59
C PHE A 116 5.61 -6.17 -11.25
N ARG A 117 5.34 -7.48 -11.40
CA ARG A 117 4.13 -8.10 -10.86
C ARG A 117 4.44 -8.66 -9.47
N PRO A 118 3.94 -8.05 -8.38
CA PRO A 118 4.18 -8.50 -7.02
C PRO A 118 3.42 -9.79 -6.65
N GLU A 119 3.26 -10.74 -7.59
CA GLU A 119 2.51 -11.99 -7.40
C GLU A 119 2.96 -12.74 -6.12
N GLY A 120 4.25 -12.66 -5.76
CA GLY A 120 4.79 -13.23 -4.52
C GLY A 120 4.50 -12.44 -3.23
N ILE A 121 4.43 -11.10 -3.29
CA ILE A 121 4.18 -10.25 -2.11
C ILE A 121 2.68 -10.22 -1.76
N LEU A 122 1.80 -10.32 -2.75
CA LEU A 122 0.35 -10.27 -2.53
C LEU A 122 -0.24 -11.61 -2.03
N SER A 123 0.43 -12.74 -2.33
CA SER A 123 -0.10 -14.10 -2.10
C SER A 123 0.63 -14.92 -1.05
N GLN A 124 1.89 -14.61 -0.71
CA GLN A 124 2.62 -15.35 0.31
C GLN A 124 2.47 -14.67 1.67
N ARG A 125 1.85 -15.39 2.62
CA ARG A 125 2.16 -15.26 4.05
C ARG A 125 3.66 -15.56 4.24
N GLY A 126 4.49 -14.56 3.99
CA GLY A 126 5.66 -14.36 4.79
C GLY A 126 5.22 -13.57 6.01
N ILE A 127 4.91 -14.25 7.12
CA ILE A 127 5.30 -13.69 8.40
C ILE A 127 6.83 -13.65 8.34
N HIS A 128 7.40 -12.69 7.60
CA HIS A 128 8.64 -12.13 8.04
C HIS A 128 8.23 -11.27 9.23
N LEU A 129 8.18 -11.93 10.40
CA LEU A 129 8.70 -11.34 11.62
C LEU A 129 9.86 -10.46 11.17
N ASN A 130 9.65 -9.15 11.26
CA ASN A 130 10.65 -8.10 11.13
C ASN A 130 12.05 -8.67 10.85
N ASN A 131 12.35 -9.00 9.59
CA ASN A 131 13.67 -9.51 9.19
C ASN A 131 14.64 -8.34 9.05
N ASN A 132 14.50 -7.39 9.96
CA ASN A 132 15.33 -6.23 10.09
C ASN A 132 16.67 -6.71 10.68
N LEU A 133 17.52 -7.18 9.76
CA LEU A 133 18.92 -7.56 9.98
C LEU A 133 19.81 -6.37 10.37
N ASN A 134 19.26 -5.24 10.84
CA ASN A 134 20.04 -4.13 11.42
C ASN A 134 20.86 -4.54 12.67
N HIS A 135 20.79 -5.80 13.10
CA HIS A 135 21.64 -6.39 14.12
C HIS A 135 22.84 -7.19 13.58
N LEU A 136 23.37 -6.86 12.39
CA LEU A 136 24.72 -7.31 12.02
C LEU A 136 25.77 -6.64 12.92
N LYS A 137 26.03 -7.26 14.09
CA LYS A 137 27.34 -7.15 14.71
C LYS A 137 28.33 -7.74 13.71
N PHE A 138 29.34 -6.97 13.32
CA PHE A 138 30.51 -7.47 12.60
C PHE A 138 31.19 -8.54 13.47
N GLY A 139 30.71 -9.78 13.39
CA GLY A 139 31.31 -10.97 13.94
C GLY A 139 31.84 -11.79 12.78
N LEU A 140 33.16 -11.80 12.65
CA LEU A 140 33.89 -12.71 11.78
C LEU A 140 33.54 -14.14 12.22
N ASP A 141 32.61 -14.81 11.54
CA ASP A 141 32.55 -16.28 11.51
C ASP A 141 31.70 -16.75 10.31
N HIS A 142 32.36 -17.45 9.40
CA HIS A 142 31.75 -18.32 8.40
C HIS A 142 30.77 -19.29 9.09
N ARG A 143 29.57 -19.48 8.51
CA ARG A 143 29.00 -20.79 8.09
C ARG A 143 27.64 -20.58 7.41
N LEU A 144 27.65 -20.65 6.07
CA LEU A 144 26.47 -20.89 5.25
C LEU A 144 25.85 -22.24 5.64
N SER A 145 24.57 -22.25 6.01
CA SER A 145 23.78 -23.47 6.21
C SER A 145 22.63 -23.45 5.20
N SER A 146 22.75 -24.30 4.18
CA SER A 146 21.72 -24.57 3.17
C SER A 146 20.67 -25.55 3.70
N PRO A 147 19.39 -25.47 3.27
CA PRO A 147 18.45 -26.55 3.48
C PRO A 147 18.62 -27.64 2.42
N THR A 148 18.66 -28.88 2.90
CA THR A 148 18.88 -30.13 2.20
C THR A 148 17.76 -30.46 1.21
N GLN A 149 18.12 -30.95 0.02
CA GLN A 149 17.22 -31.46 -1.01
C GLN A 149 16.73 -32.88 -0.66
N ALA A 150 15.45 -33.16 -0.92
CA ALA A 150 14.93 -34.52 -1.06
C ALA A 150 14.66 -34.79 -2.56
N ALA A 151 15.25 -35.87 -3.07
CA ALA A 151 15.24 -36.26 -4.47
C ALA A 151 14.04 -37.17 -4.83
N ALA A 152 13.44 -36.97 -6.01
CA ALA A 152 12.81 -38.05 -6.77
C ALA A 152 12.64 -37.71 -8.27
N LYS A 153 13.39 -38.45 -9.09
CA LYS A 153 13.09 -39.00 -10.43
C LYS A 153 13.05 -38.12 -11.68
N GLN A 154 13.47 -38.78 -12.75
CA GLN A 154 14.10 -38.31 -13.97
C GLN A 154 13.18 -38.55 -15.18
N GLY A 155 13.11 -37.62 -16.14
CA GLY A 155 12.38 -37.83 -17.38
C GLY A 155 12.47 -36.67 -18.38
N LYS A 156 13.27 -36.91 -19.44
CA LYS A 156 13.25 -36.33 -20.79
C LYS A 156 13.45 -34.82 -21.04
N THR A 157 14.46 -34.58 -21.85
CA THR A 157 14.92 -33.36 -22.51
C THR A 157 13.85 -32.74 -23.39
N ASP A 158 13.46 -31.51 -23.07
CA ASP A 158 12.94 -30.51 -24.01
C ASP A 158 13.54 -29.16 -23.60
N LEU A 159 14.19 -28.49 -24.54
CA LEU A 159 14.81 -27.18 -24.36
C LEU A 159 13.72 -26.16 -23.96
N PRO A 160 13.81 -25.49 -22.79
CA PRO A 160 12.89 -24.42 -22.50
C PRO A 160 13.24 -23.20 -23.38
N PRO A 161 12.24 -22.42 -23.83
CA PRO A 161 12.53 -21.12 -24.41
C PRO A 161 13.25 -20.30 -23.34
N THR A 162 14.29 -19.57 -23.73
CA THR A 162 15.03 -18.63 -22.89
C THR A 162 14.03 -17.72 -22.18
N ARG A 163 13.63 -18.09 -20.96
CA ARG A 163 12.98 -17.18 -20.03
C ARG A 163 14.05 -16.18 -19.69
N ALA A 164 14.02 -15.01 -20.34
CA ALA A 164 14.73 -13.85 -19.84
C ALA A 164 14.24 -13.66 -18.40
N GLY A 165 15.01 -14.18 -17.44
CA GLY A 165 14.70 -14.09 -16.03
C GLY A 165 14.54 -12.61 -15.71
N ASN A 166 13.48 -12.28 -14.98
CA ASN A 166 13.22 -10.91 -14.55
C ASN A 166 14.31 -10.53 -13.54
N ASP A 167 15.50 -10.16 -14.04
CA ASP A 167 16.71 -9.91 -13.23
C ASP A 167 16.68 -8.52 -12.58
N LYS A 168 15.49 -7.95 -12.48
CA LYS A 168 15.23 -6.64 -11.90
C LYS A 168 14.51 -6.78 -10.58
N ILE A 169 14.84 -5.91 -9.64
CA ILE A 169 14.26 -5.83 -8.31
C ILE A 169 13.72 -4.42 -8.03
N VAL A 170 12.62 -4.36 -7.28
CA VAL A 170 12.15 -3.12 -6.65
C VAL A 170 12.78 -3.03 -5.25
N LEU A 171 13.38 -1.90 -4.93
CA LEU A 171 13.78 -1.58 -3.55
C LEU A 171 12.94 -0.41 -3.04
N LEU A 172 12.26 -0.63 -1.91
CA LEU A 172 11.64 0.44 -1.13
C LEU A 172 12.67 0.94 -0.12
N VAL A 173 12.99 2.23 -0.16
CA VAL A 173 14.07 2.82 0.63
C VAL A 173 13.50 3.90 1.54
N CYS A 174 13.91 3.86 2.81
CA CYS A 174 13.71 4.95 3.76
C CYS A 174 15.05 5.33 4.39
N ASN A 175 15.32 6.63 4.51
CA ASN A 175 16.57 7.10 5.10
C ASN A 175 16.46 7.11 6.62
N ARG A 176 17.48 6.61 7.31
CA ARG A 176 17.57 6.58 8.78
C ARG A 176 18.94 7.04 9.22
N ALA A 177 18.98 7.99 10.16
CA ALA A 177 20.20 8.46 10.80
C ALA A 177 20.37 7.80 12.16
N CYS A 178 21.61 7.59 12.59
CA CYS A 178 22.00 6.85 13.81
C CYS A 178 21.72 5.32 13.74
N THR A 179 22.50 4.55 14.51
CA THR A 179 22.41 3.09 14.59
C THR A 179 21.67 2.61 15.85
N GLY A 180 21.22 1.36 15.85
CA GLY A 180 20.52 0.76 17.00
C GLY A 180 19.20 1.46 17.34
N GLN A 181 18.76 1.38 18.59
CA GLN A 181 17.44 1.87 19.05
C GLN A 181 17.25 3.41 18.94
N GLN A 182 18.32 4.17 18.66
CA GLN A 182 18.24 5.63 18.51
C GLN A 182 18.07 6.10 17.06
N GLY A 183 17.95 5.16 16.12
CA GLY A 183 17.88 5.52 14.72
C GLY A 183 16.54 6.17 14.35
N LYS A 184 16.59 7.33 13.71
CA LYS A 184 15.40 8.10 13.30
C LYS A 184 15.36 8.30 11.80
N ARG A 185 14.19 8.07 11.23
CA ARG A 185 13.87 8.28 9.82
C ARG A 185 13.92 9.77 9.50
N PHE A 186 14.44 10.11 8.33
CA PHE A 186 14.44 11.46 7.80
C PHE A 186 14.14 11.45 6.30
N GLY A 187 13.78 12.61 5.76
CA GLY A 187 13.45 12.75 4.34
C GLY A 187 12.20 11.98 3.90
N LEU A 188 11.97 12.00 2.59
CA LEU A 188 10.93 11.22 1.95
C LEU A 188 11.46 9.81 1.61
N PRO A 189 10.66 8.77 1.78
CA PRO A 189 11.00 7.45 1.25
C PRO A 189 10.93 7.47 -0.29
N PHE A 190 11.56 6.50 -0.92
CA PHE A 190 11.61 6.41 -2.38
C PHE A 190 11.74 4.98 -2.89
N VAL A 191 11.49 4.81 -4.19
CA VAL A 191 11.57 3.54 -4.90
C VAL A 191 12.74 3.55 -5.86
N LEU A 192 13.52 2.46 -5.86
CA LEU A 192 14.55 2.16 -6.85
C LEU A 192 14.16 0.92 -7.66
N HIS A 193 14.55 0.93 -8.93
CA HIS A 193 14.29 -0.15 -9.87
C HIS A 193 15.60 -0.55 -10.53
N LEU A 194 16.18 -1.64 -10.08
CA LEU A 194 17.59 -1.96 -10.32
C LEU A 194 17.74 -3.39 -10.83
N GLU A 195 18.84 -3.68 -11.50
CA GLU A 195 19.26 -5.05 -11.75
C GLU A 195 19.73 -5.70 -10.45
N LYS A 196 19.43 -6.98 -10.26
CA LYS A 196 19.84 -7.76 -9.09
C LYS A 196 21.37 -7.85 -8.98
N THR A 197 22.07 -7.77 -10.10
CA THR A 197 23.53 -7.82 -10.21
C THR A 197 24.19 -6.45 -10.19
N ILE A 198 23.47 -5.37 -9.86
CA ILE A 198 24.00 -4.01 -9.86
C ILE A 198 25.26 -3.90 -8.98
N ALA A 199 26.29 -3.24 -9.51
CA ALA A 199 27.51 -2.96 -8.77
C ALA A 199 27.27 -1.88 -7.70
N TRP A 200 28.09 -1.90 -6.63
CA TRP A 200 27.90 -1.02 -5.47
C TRP A 200 27.98 0.48 -5.81
N ASP A 201 28.92 0.87 -6.68
CA ASP A 201 29.12 2.25 -7.12
C ASP A 201 27.90 2.79 -7.87
N LEU A 202 27.29 1.96 -8.73
CA LEU A 202 26.06 2.31 -9.44
C LEU A 202 24.87 2.37 -8.48
N LEU A 203 24.72 1.41 -7.57
CA LEU A 203 23.68 1.44 -6.54
C LEU A 203 23.78 2.71 -5.68
N GLN A 204 24.99 3.06 -5.25
CA GLN A 204 25.25 4.26 -4.47
C GLN A 204 24.87 5.52 -5.25
N LYS A 205 25.21 5.58 -6.54
CA LYS A 205 24.81 6.69 -7.42
C LYS A 205 23.29 6.81 -7.51
N GLU A 206 22.57 5.72 -7.77
CA GLU A 206 21.10 5.70 -7.86
C GLU A 206 20.43 6.13 -6.54
N ILE A 207 20.97 5.70 -5.40
CA ILE A 207 20.49 6.13 -4.08
C ILE A 207 20.68 7.65 -3.91
N LEU A 208 21.86 8.18 -4.23
CA LEU A 208 22.18 9.60 -4.06
C LEU A 208 21.40 10.50 -5.02
N GLU A 209 21.02 10.01 -6.21
CA GLU A 209 20.17 10.74 -7.14
C GLU A 209 18.72 10.90 -6.65
N LYS A 210 18.29 10.07 -5.68
CA LYS A 210 16.94 10.10 -5.08
C LYS A 210 16.84 10.80 -3.73
N MET A 211 17.98 11.06 -3.07
CA MET A 211 18.05 11.80 -1.81
C MET A 211 17.93 13.31 -2.02
#